data_AF-A0A7V3HAF1-F1
#
_entry.id   AF-A0A7V3HAF1-F1
#
_cell.length_a   1.000
_cell.length_b   1.000
_cell.length_c   1.000
_cell.angle_alpha   90.00
_cell.angle_beta   90.00
_cell.angle_gamma   90.00
#
_symmetry.space_group_name_H-M   'P 1'
#
loop_
_entity.id
_entity.type
_entity.pdbx_description
1 polymer ?
#
loop_
_entity_poly.entity_id
_entity_poly.type
_entity_poly.pdbx_seq_one_letter_code
_entity_poly.pdbx_strand_id
1 'polypeptide(L)'
;MPHRQQGHVLLAALHAAHIGPVHAHLHGDRLLAQPGGEAVFSDVGSKDFADVHPQDRNQTCILSLVIPEKAITTFPEWEAEVRNLLASAARRAGVTLIAGIDEHRADGVRANMAYAFGPQGEERLAYQKHFLVPGLEREFSPGRSLGVMDDAGVAICKDMDFPPLLRGYGRAGVRTLAVPAWDFVNDARPHADMAIMRGVENGFSLARVAQEGLLTLSDARGRIMASGRASPDSPVWLRGELPQGEGGTIYSRLGDVFGWSVVALAATLLLSLAFRVIFHRRT
;
A
#
# COMPACT_ATOMS: atom_id res chain seq x y z
N MET A 1 41.94 -2.83 -14.89
CA MET A 1 42.20 -2.15 -13.61
C MET A 1 42.53 -0.71 -13.96
N PRO A 2 41.68 0.27 -13.60
CA PRO A 2 41.46 0.69 -12.21
C PRO A 2 39.97 0.57 -11.80
N HIS A 3 39.62 0.01 -10.64
CA HIS A 3 39.79 0.46 -9.25
C HIS A 3 38.81 1.55 -8.80
N ARG A 4 37.97 1.17 -7.82
CA ARG A 4 37.44 1.97 -6.70
C ARG A 4 36.80 3.33 -7.08
N GLN A 5 35.47 3.38 -7.26
CA GLN A 5 34.71 4.59 -6.88
C GLN A 5 33.17 4.46 -6.73
N GLN A 6 32.56 3.27 -6.81
CA GLN A 6 31.09 3.16 -6.76
C GLN A 6 30.50 2.84 -5.37
N GLY A 7 31.34 2.60 -4.36
CA GLY A 7 30.89 2.29 -2.99
C GLY A 7 30.52 3.49 -2.10
N HIS A 8 30.58 4.73 -2.62
CA HIS A 8 30.45 5.95 -1.78
C HIS A 8 29.21 6.81 -2.04
N VAL A 9 28.43 6.55 -3.09
CA VAL A 9 27.28 7.42 -3.46
C VAL A 9 26.00 6.99 -2.74
N LEU A 10 25.79 5.68 -2.58
CA LEU A 10 24.66 5.11 -1.84
C LEU A 10 24.71 5.40 -0.32
N LEU A 11 25.91 5.58 0.23
CA LEU A 11 26.10 5.88 1.64
C LEU A 11 25.69 7.33 1.97
N ALA A 12 25.84 8.28 1.04
CA ALA A 12 25.65 9.71 1.30
C ALA A 12 24.18 10.08 1.60
N ALA A 13 23.22 9.47 0.92
CA ALA A 13 21.79 9.66 1.18
C ALA A 13 21.35 9.14 2.56
N LEU A 14 22.14 8.24 3.17
CA LEU A 14 21.84 7.62 4.46
C LEU A 14 22.75 8.09 5.60
N HIS A 15 23.86 8.77 5.30
CA HIS A 15 24.78 9.36 6.28
C HIS A 15 24.34 10.75 6.78
N ALA A 16 23.40 11.41 6.11
CA ALA A 16 22.95 12.77 6.41
C ALA A 16 21.98 12.88 7.62
N ALA A 17 22.13 11.99 8.61
CA ALA A 17 21.41 12.04 9.89
C ALA A 17 22.15 12.87 10.97
N HIS A 18 23.16 13.67 10.59
CA HIS A 18 23.88 14.56 11.51
C HIS A 18 23.55 16.05 11.28
N ILE A 19 22.69 16.57 12.15
CA ILE A 19 22.66 17.93 12.77
C ILE A 19 23.12 19.13 11.89
N GLY A 20 22.14 19.79 11.22
CA GLY A 20 22.09 21.22 10.81
C GLY A 20 23.00 21.72 9.67
N PRO A 21 22.83 22.98 9.17
CA PRO A 21 21.63 23.69 8.70
C PRO A 21 21.59 23.84 7.14
N VAL A 22 20.51 24.45 6.61
CA VAL A 22 20.40 25.20 5.32
C VAL A 22 19.62 24.56 4.13
N HIS A 23 18.62 25.36 3.72
CA HIS A 23 17.87 25.58 2.47
C HIS A 23 18.30 24.91 1.15
N ALA A 24 17.29 24.49 0.34
CA ALA A 24 17.10 24.95 -1.05
C ALA A 24 15.76 24.49 -1.66
N HIS A 25 15.21 25.38 -2.50
CA HIS A 25 13.94 25.34 -3.25
C HIS A 25 14.07 24.72 -4.66
N LEU A 26 12.92 24.25 -5.17
CA LEU A 26 12.37 24.26 -6.56
C LEU A 26 12.90 23.38 -7.73
N HIS A 27 11.86 22.91 -8.46
CA HIS A 27 11.68 22.74 -9.93
C HIS A 27 11.97 21.39 -10.60
N GLY A 28 10.97 20.93 -11.36
CA GLY A 28 10.90 19.62 -12.00
C GLY A 28 11.37 19.58 -13.44
N ASP A 29 11.34 18.38 -14.03
CA ASP A 29 10.96 18.14 -15.42
C ASP A 29 10.78 16.63 -15.70
N ARG A 30 9.93 16.35 -16.70
CA ARG A 30 9.53 15.03 -17.23
C ARG A 30 10.71 14.15 -17.63
N LEU A 31 10.64 12.83 -17.45
CA LEU A 31 11.41 11.86 -18.25
C LEU A 31 10.62 10.59 -18.62
N LEU A 32 10.32 10.48 -19.91
CA LEU A 32 10.22 9.22 -20.66
C LEU A 32 11.65 8.66 -20.80
N ALA A 33 11.87 7.37 -20.54
CA ALA A 33 13.18 6.73 -20.71
C ALA A 33 13.31 6.09 -22.11
N GLN A 34 14.32 6.55 -22.88
CA GLN A 34 14.88 5.82 -24.02
C GLN A 34 16.01 4.86 -23.53
N PRO A 35 16.32 3.78 -24.26
CA PRO A 35 17.31 2.80 -23.84
C PRO A 35 18.73 3.39 -23.95
N GLY A 36 19.44 3.49 -22.82
CA GLY A 36 20.84 3.92 -22.75
C GLY A 36 21.17 5.07 -21.78
N GLY A 37 20.22 5.58 -21.01
CA GLY A 37 20.45 6.64 -20.02
C GLY A 37 20.83 6.12 -18.63
N GLU A 38 21.77 6.78 -17.95
CA GLU A 38 22.10 6.58 -16.54
C GLU A 38 20.85 6.71 -15.66
N ALA A 39 20.80 5.92 -14.58
CA ALA A 39 19.72 5.93 -13.63
C ALA A 39 19.61 7.31 -12.95
N VAL A 40 18.60 8.08 -13.33
CA VAL A 40 18.26 9.34 -12.68
C VAL A 40 17.44 8.98 -11.43
N PHE A 41 18.13 8.90 -10.30
CA PHE A 41 17.49 8.81 -9.00
C PHE A 41 17.21 10.22 -8.49
N SER A 42 15.96 10.50 -8.13
CA SER A 42 15.65 11.65 -7.29
C SER A 42 16.25 11.39 -5.91
N ASP A 43 17.18 12.24 -5.49
CA ASP A 43 17.70 12.23 -4.12
C ASP A 43 16.51 12.42 -3.16
N VAL A 44 16.12 11.35 -2.47
CA VAL A 44 15.25 11.44 -1.30
C VAL A 44 16.07 12.13 -0.21
N GLY A 45 15.94 13.45 -0.11
CA GLY A 45 16.75 14.27 0.76
C GLY A 45 16.46 13.99 2.23
N SER A 46 17.46 14.18 3.08
CA SER A 46 17.36 14.08 4.55
C SER A 46 16.19 14.87 5.17
N LYS A 47 15.68 15.90 4.48
CA LYS A 47 14.48 16.67 4.86
C LYS A 47 13.20 15.83 4.92
N ASP A 48 13.05 14.83 4.06
CA ASP A 48 11.90 13.92 4.06
C ASP A 48 11.96 12.91 5.23
N PHE A 49 13.17 12.68 5.76
CA PHE A 49 13.41 11.88 6.97
C PHE A 49 13.61 12.73 8.24
N ALA A 50 13.76 14.06 8.13
CA ALA A 50 14.00 14.93 9.28
C ALA A 50 12.74 15.07 10.16
N ASP A 51 11.55 14.94 9.57
CA ASP A 51 10.27 14.89 10.30
C ASP A 51 10.01 13.53 10.99
N VAL A 52 10.92 12.57 10.81
CA VAL A 52 10.92 11.26 11.46
C VAL A 52 11.67 11.29 12.80
N HIS A 53 12.42 12.36 13.13
CA HIS A 53 13.18 12.46 14.38
C HIS A 53 12.44 13.25 15.49
N PRO A 54 12.31 12.73 16.72
CA PRO A 54 11.46 13.28 17.76
C PRO A 54 12.16 14.43 18.48
N GLN A 55 11.65 15.66 18.33
CA GLN A 55 12.04 16.76 19.23
C GLN A 55 11.24 16.79 20.54
N ASP A 56 10.26 15.90 20.71
CA ASP A 56 9.49 15.81 21.95
C ASP A 56 9.85 14.56 22.76
N ARG A 57 10.15 14.79 24.05
CA ARG A 57 10.49 13.75 25.04
C ARG A 57 9.30 12.88 25.47
N ASN A 58 8.16 12.98 24.78
CA ASN A 58 7.07 12.00 24.82
C ASN A 58 7.20 11.09 23.59
N GLN A 59 7.95 10.01 23.75
CA GLN A 59 8.41 9.12 22.67
C GLN A 59 7.25 8.39 21.97
N THR A 60 6.73 8.94 20.87
CA THR A 60 5.98 8.14 19.89
C THR A 60 6.99 7.39 19.01
N CYS A 61 7.16 6.08 19.24
CA CYS A 61 7.97 5.23 18.38
C CYS A 61 7.22 5.01 17.06
N ILE A 62 7.82 5.38 15.93
CA ILE A 62 7.27 5.03 14.61
C ILE A 62 7.50 3.53 14.41
N LEU A 63 6.43 2.75 14.49
CA LEU A 63 6.53 1.28 14.38
C LEU A 63 6.59 0.81 12.92
N SER A 64 6.09 1.61 11.98
CA SER A 64 6.05 1.24 10.56
C SER A 64 6.12 2.46 9.62
N LEU A 65 6.83 2.31 8.50
CA LEU A 65 6.93 3.25 7.39
C LEU A 65 6.43 2.57 6.11
N VAL A 66 5.57 3.25 5.35
CA VAL A 66 4.99 2.72 4.11
C VAL A 66 5.30 3.67 2.95
N ILE A 67 5.94 3.14 1.91
CA ILE A 67 6.27 3.86 0.67
C ILE A 67 5.22 3.49 -0.40
N PRO A 68 4.74 4.45 -1.21
CA PRO A 68 3.73 4.23 -2.24
C PRO A 68 4.03 3.09 -3.24
N GLU A 69 2.98 2.68 -3.95
CA GLU A 69 3.04 1.69 -5.04
C GLU A 69 4.03 2.13 -6.13
N LYS A 70 4.88 1.20 -6.61
CA LYS A 70 5.84 1.45 -7.70
C LYS A 70 6.75 2.67 -7.52
N ALA A 71 6.96 3.12 -6.29
CA ALA A 71 7.85 4.24 -6.00
C ALA A 71 9.33 3.92 -6.28
N ILE A 72 9.68 2.64 -6.33
CA ILE A 72 11.03 2.15 -6.63
C ILE A 72 10.95 1.17 -7.79
N THR A 73 11.77 1.34 -8.81
CA THR A 73 11.90 0.39 -9.92
C THR A 73 13.16 -0.45 -9.73
N THR A 74 13.04 -1.77 -9.92
CA THR A 74 14.17 -2.70 -9.81
C THR A 74 14.33 -3.52 -11.07
N PHE A 75 15.58 -3.82 -11.43
CA PHE A 75 15.94 -4.72 -12.51
C PHE A 75 16.72 -5.93 -11.96
N PRO A 76 16.81 -7.05 -12.68
CA PRO A 76 17.45 -8.27 -12.18
C PRO A 76 18.89 -8.07 -11.74
N GLU A 77 19.61 -7.13 -12.36
CA GLU A 77 21.00 -6.83 -12.05
C GLU A 77 21.19 -6.15 -10.68
N TRP A 78 20.18 -5.44 -10.20
CA TRP A 78 20.24 -4.62 -8.98
C TRP A 78 19.21 -4.99 -7.91
N GLU A 79 18.38 -6.00 -8.15
CA GLU A 79 17.31 -6.41 -7.22
C GLU A 79 17.87 -6.68 -5.81
N ALA A 80 18.95 -7.44 -5.70
CA ALA A 80 19.59 -7.74 -4.43
C ALA A 80 20.16 -6.49 -3.73
N GLU A 81 20.70 -5.54 -4.49
CA GLU A 81 21.22 -4.28 -3.95
C GLU A 81 20.09 -3.42 -3.39
N VAL A 82 18.98 -3.30 -4.12
CA VAL A 82 17.79 -2.55 -3.67
C VAL A 82 17.17 -3.19 -2.43
N ARG A 83 17.04 -4.53 -2.38
CA ARG A 83 16.56 -5.22 -1.17
C ARG A 83 17.49 -4.98 0.02
N ASN A 84 18.81 -5.06 -0.17
CA ASN A 84 19.79 -4.80 0.89
C ASN A 84 19.76 -3.36 1.40
N LEU A 85 19.49 -2.40 0.52
CA LEU A 85 19.27 -1.00 0.87
C LEU A 85 18.06 -0.81 1.77
N LEU A 86 16.91 -1.37 1.37
CA LEU A 86 15.67 -1.31 2.12
C LEU A 86 15.80 -1.98 3.48
N ALA A 87 16.38 -3.19 3.52
CA ALA A 87 16.73 -3.89 4.76
C ALA A 87 17.61 -3.04 5.68
N SER A 88 18.64 -2.41 5.12
CA SER A 88 19.56 -1.56 5.90
C SER A 88 18.88 -0.28 6.39
N ALA A 89 17.95 0.29 5.62
CA ALA A 89 17.16 1.45 6.01
C ALA A 89 16.21 1.11 7.16
N ALA A 90 15.49 -0.01 7.06
CA ALA A 90 14.63 -0.52 8.12
C ALA A 90 15.43 -0.73 9.43
N ARG A 91 16.60 -1.37 9.34
CA ARG A 91 17.50 -1.59 10.48
C ARG A 91 18.01 -0.30 11.11
N ARG A 92 18.45 0.67 10.30
CA ARG A 92 18.97 1.95 10.82
C ARG A 92 17.88 2.78 11.50
N ALA A 93 16.67 2.77 10.94
CA ALA A 93 15.54 3.49 11.50
C ALA A 93 14.89 2.75 12.68
N GLY A 94 15.12 1.44 12.82
CA GLY A 94 14.50 0.62 13.85
C GLY A 94 12.99 0.44 13.65
N VAL A 95 12.52 0.45 12.40
CA VAL A 95 11.09 0.42 12.05
C VAL A 95 10.79 -0.74 11.10
N THR A 96 9.52 -1.15 11.04
CA THR A 96 9.05 -1.99 9.91
C THR A 96 8.94 -1.12 8.66
N LEU A 97 9.62 -1.46 7.58
CA LEU A 97 9.58 -0.73 6.31
C LEU A 97 8.80 -1.53 5.27
N ILE A 98 7.78 -0.92 4.66
CA ILE A 98 7.00 -1.51 3.57
C ILE A 98 7.20 -0.64 2.34
N ALA A 99 7.67 -1.20 1.23
CA ALA A 99 7.97 -0.44 0.03
C ALA A 99 7.31 -1.03 -1.21
N GLY A 100 6.57 -0.22 -1.96
CA GLY A 100 6.02 -0.58 -3.27
C GLY A 100 7.09 -0.53 -4.37
N ILE A 101 7.16 -1.60 -5.15
CA ILE A 101 8.22 -1.86 -6.11
C ILE A 101 7.62 -2.19 -7.49
N ASP A 102 8.16 -1.57 -8.54
CA ASP A 102 8.01 -2.00 -9.93
C ASP A 102 9.18 -2.92 -10.29
N GLU A 103 8.95 -4.23 -10.19
CA GLU A 103 9.99 -5.23 -10.40
C GLU A 103 10.02 -5.68 -11.87
N HIS A 104 11.14 -5.45 -12.54
CA HIS A 104 11.46 -6.07 -13.82
C HIS A 104 12.21 -7.38 -13.58
N ARG A 105 11.71 -8.48 -14.15
CA ARG A 105 12.32 -9.82 -14.01
C ARG A 105 13.12 -10.20 -15.26
N ALA A 106 14.02 -11.17 -15.09
CA ALA A 106 14.92 -11.64 -16.15
C ALA A 106 14.19 -12.29 -17.34
N ASP A 107 12.98 -12.79 -17.12
CA ASP A 107 12.10 -13.35 -18.16
C ASP A 107 11.32 -12.26 -18.94
N GLY A 108 11.56 -10.98 -18.64
CA GLY A 108 10.88 -9.83 -19.25
C GLY A 108 9.51 -9.53 -18.65
N VAL A 109 9.05 -10.31 -17.67
CA VAL A 109 7.77 -10.07 -16.98
C VAL A 109 7.97 -9.00 -15.92
N ARG A 110 6.99 -8.09 -15.79
CA ARG A 110 6.97 -7.13 -14.67
C ARG A 110 6.06 -7.63 -13.55
N ALA A 111 6.40 -7.25 -12.32
CA ALA A 111 5.60 -7.54 -11.15
C ALA A 111 5.44 -6.29 -10.30
N ASN A 112 4.21 -6.03 -9.89
CA ASN A 112 3.90 -4.96 -8.95
C ASN A 112 4.01 -5.55 -7.55
N MET A 113 5.12 -5.25 -6.90
CA MET A 113 5.54 -5.90 -5.66
C MET A 113 5.43 -4.94 -4.49
N ALA A 114 5.36 -5.48 -3.27
CA ALA A 114 5.64 -4.76 -2.05
C ALA A 114 6.53 -5.61 -1.16
N TYR A 115 7.69 -5.07 -0.78
CA TYR A 115 8.60 -5.71 0.17
C TYR A 115 8.40 -5.14 1.56
N ALA A 116 8.33 -6.02 2.57
CA ALA A 116 8.33 -5.62 3.97
C ALA A 116 9.60 -6.11 4.66
N PHE A 117 10.27 -5.21 5.37
CA PHE A 117 11.45 -5.48 6.17
C PHE A 117 11.15 -5.11 7.62
N GLY A 118 11.57 -5.95 8.56
CA GLY A 118 11.45 -5.68 9.98
C GLY A 118 12.53 -4.74 10.50
N PRO A 119 12.45 -4.36 11.79
CA PRO A 119 13.36 -3.39 12.41
C PRO A 119 14.80 -3.90 12.56
N GLN A 120 15.10 -5.18 12.30
CA GLN A 120 16.46 -5.70 12.25
C GLN A 120 16.98 -5.80 10.80
N GLY A 121 16.17 -5.38 9.83
CA GLY A 121 16.44 -5.47 8.39
C GLY A 121 16.15 -6.84 7.81
N GLU A 122 15.49 -7.72 8.55
CA GLU A 122 15.06 -9.02 8.06
C GLU A 122 13.89 -8.87 7.08
N GLU A 123 13.93 -9.54 5.93
CA GLU A 123 12.78 -9.56 5.02
C GLU A 123 11.65 -10.37 5.64
N ARG A 124 10.49 -9.74 5.82
CA ARG A 124 9.30 -10.34 6.44
C ARG A 124 8.27 -10.77 5.40
N LEU A 125 8.23 -10.08 4.26
CA LEU A 125 7.24 -10.33 3.22
C LEU A 125 7.71 -9.84 1.86
N ALA A 126 7.40 -10.63 0.83
CA ALA A 126 7.39 -10.23 -0.57
C ALA A 126 5.98 -10.48 -1.13
N TYR A 127 5.21 -9.41 -1.31
CA TYR A 127 3.84 -9.48 -1.79
C TYR A 127 3.76 -9.04 -3.25
N GLN A 128 3.04 -9.79 -4.08
CA GLN A 128 2.75 -9.44 -5.47
C GLN A 128 1.27 -9.07 -5.60
N LYS A 129 0.97 -7.91 -6.19
CA LYS A 129 -0.39 -7.42 -6.40
C LYS A 129 -1.27 -8.46 -7.09
N HIS A 130 -2.46 -8.68 -6.56
CA HIS A 130 -3.35 -9.74 -7.02
C HIS A 130 -4.22 -9.27 -8.20
N PHE A 131 -4.80 -8.07 -8.06
CA PHE A 131 -5.74 -7.53 -9.05
C PHE A 131 -5.14 -6.36 -9.82
N LEU A 132 -4.81 -6.63 -11.07
CA LEU A 132 -4.24 -5.64 -11.98
C LEU A 132 -5.33 -4.73 -12.57
N VAL A 133 -4.99 -3.48 -12.83
CA VAL A 133 -5.89 -2.50 -13.47
C VAL A 133 -6.02 -2.84 -14.97
N PRO A 134 -7.23 -3.23 -15.44
CA PRO A 134 -7.41 -3.57 -16.85
C PRO A 134 -7.06 -2.40 -17.76
N GLY A 135 -6.22 -2.66 -18.77
CA GLY A 135 -5.78 -1.65 -19.74
C GLY A 135 -4.54 -0.86 -19.33
N LEU A 136 -4.25 -0.71 -18.03
CA LEU A 136 -3.09 0.06 -17.54
C LEU A 136 -1.93 -0.83 -17.06
N GLU A 137 -2.20 -2.08 -16.65
CA GLU A 137 -1.17 -2.98 -16.08
C GLU A 137 -0.98 -4.27 -16.89
N ARG A 138 -1.08 -4.20 -18.23
CA ARG A 138 -1.02 -5.39 -19.11
C ARG A 138 0.31 -6.13 -19.10
N GLU A 139 1.38 -5.43 -18.75
CA GLU A 139 2.75 -5.93 -18.66
C GLU A 139 3.07 -6.61 -17.33
N PHE A 140 2.15 -6.53 -16.36
CA PHE A 140 2.32 -7.11 -15.04
C PHE A 140 1.70 -8.50 -14.96
N SER A 141 2.32 -9.39 -14.19
CA SER A 141 1.73 -10.66 -13.78
C SER A 141 0.98 -10.52 -12.45
N PRO A 142 -0.17 -11.19 -12.26
CA PRO A 142 -0.90 -11.16 -11.00
C PRO A 142 -0.27 -12.12 -9.96
N GLY A 143 -0.22 -11.67 -8.71
CA GLY A 143 0.08 -12.48 -7.55
C GLY A 143 -1.03 -13.49 -7.24
N ARG A 144 -0.75 -14.42 -6.31
CA ARG A 144 -1.67 -15.50 -5.92
C ARG A 144 -1.77 -15.77 -4.42
N SER A 145 -0.88 -15.16 -3.62
CA SER A 145 -0.81 -15.32 -2.18
C SER A 145 -1.37 -14.10 -1.45
N LEU A 146 -1.74 -14.28 -0.18
CA LEU A 146 -1.98 -13.15 0.72
C LEU A 146 -0.63 -12.63 1.23
N GLY A 147 -0.52 -11.30 1.38
CA GLY A 147 0.64 -10.65 1.95
C GLY A 147 0.52 -10.51 3.47
N VAL A 148 0.60 -11.60 4.22
CA VAL A 148 0.44 -11.60 5.69
C VAL A 148 1.81 -11.71 6.37
N MET A 149 2.02 -10.90 7.41
CA MET A 149 3.18 -10.94 8.30
C MET A 149 2.70 -10.80 9.75
N ASP A 150 2.76 -11.90 10.52
CA ASP A 150 2.17 -12.01 11.86
C ASP A 150 0.68 -11.60 11.88
N ASP A 151 0.32 -10.54 12.61
CA ASP A 151 -1.02 -9.95 12.68
C ASP A 151 -1.19 -8.71 11.76
N ALA A 152 -0.25 -8.47 10.86
CA ALA A 152 -0.28 -7.41 9.87
C ALA A 152 -0.33 -7.96 8.44
N GLY A 153 -0.63 -7.10 7.47
CA GLY A 153 -0.54 -7.47 6.07
C GLY A 153 -0.31 -6.30 5.11
N VAL A 154 -0.15 -6.63 3.84
CA VAL A 154 0.04 -5.71 2.74
C VAL A 154 -0.90 -6.06 1.60
N ALA A 155 -1.64 -5.08 1.10
CA ALA A 155 -2.40 -5.17 -0.14
C ALA A 155 -2.08 -3.94 -1.01
N ILE A 156 -2.13 -4.04 -2.34
CA ILE A 156 -1.69 -2.94 -3.20
C ILE A 156 -2.88 -2.36 -3.95
N CYS A 157 -3.15 -1.07 -3.72
CA CYS A 157 -4.06 -0.27 -4.55
C CYS A 157 -5.39 -0.98 -4.83
N LYS A 158 -5.62 -1.34 -6.10
CA LYS A 158 -6.81 -2.01 -6.61
C LYS A 158 -7.17 -3.31 -5.88
N ASP A 159 -6.24 -3.97 -5.20
CA ASP A 159 -6.58 -5.12 -4.33
C ASP A 159 -7.71 -4.78 -3.35
N MET A 160 -7.75 -3.52 -2.89
CA MET A 160 -8.79 -2.99 -1.99
C MET A 160 -10.20 -2.96 -2.61
N ASP A 161 -10.33 -3.12 -3.92
CA ASP A 161 -11.64 -3.15 -4.60
C ASP A 161 -12.29 -4.54 -4.57
N PHE A 162 -11.60 -5.59 -4.09
CA PHE A 162 -12.02 -6.98 -4.26
C PHE A 162 -12.35 -7.67 -2.92
N PRO A 163 -13.61 -7.61 -2.45
CA PRO A 163 -14.04 -8.18 -1.18
C PRO A 163 -13.55 -9.61 -0.90
N PRO A 164 -13.57 -10.56 -1.85
CA PRO A 164 -13.10 -11.92 -1.60
C PRO A 164 -11.65 -12.00 -1.09
N LEU A 165 -10.75 -11.17 -1.62
CA LEU A 165 -9.35 -11.12 -1.21
C LEU A 165 -9.22 -10.56 0.21
N LEU A 166 -9.90 -9.44 0.50
CA LEU A 166 -9.85 -8.81 1.84
C LEU A 166 -10.48 -9.68 2.92
N ARG A 167 -11.50 -10.48 2.58
CA ARG A 167 -12.01 -11.52 3.48
C ARG A 167 -10.98 -12.60 3.79
N GLY A 168 -10.03 -12.84 2.89
CA GLY A 168 -8.86 -13.69 3.14
C GLY A 168 -7.99 -13.13 4.27
N TYR A 169 -7.65 -11.83 4.22
CA TYR A 169 -6.92 -11.14 5.28
C TYR A 169 -7.68 -11.14 6.61
N GLY A 170 -8.99 -10.85 6.60
CA GLY A 170 -9.83 -10.91 7.80
C GLY A 170 -9.87 -12.30 8.43
N ARG A 171 -9.96 -13.37 7.63
CA ARG A 171 -9.89 -14.76 8.12
C ARG A 171 -8.51 -15.17 8.63
N ALA A 172 -7.45 -14.57 8.07
CA ALA A 172 -6.08 -14.77 8.55
C ALA A 172 -5.80 -14.03 9.87
N GLY A 173 -6.77 -13.27 10.40
CA GLY A 173 -6.61 -12.54 11.66
C GLY A 173 -5.76 -11.29 11.54
N VAL A 174 -5.62 -10.72 10.34
CA VAL A 174 -4.92 -9.44 10.15
C VAL A 174 -5.66 -8.32 10.87
N ARG A 175 -4.90 -7.53 11.63
CA ARG A 175 -5.36 -6.44 12.50
C ARG A 175 -4.94 -5.07 11.98
N THR A 176 -3.87 -5.01 11.19
CA THR A 176 -3.42 -3.80 10.49
C THR A 176 -3.03 -4.14 9.06
N LEU A 177 -3.51 -3.36 8.09
CA LEU A 177 -3.20 -3.54 6.68
C LEU A 177 -2.53 -2.27 6.12
N ALA A 178 -1.32 -2.44 5.59
CA ALA A 178 -0.62 -1.38 4.86
C ALA A 178 -0.99 -1.45 3.38
N VAL A 179 -1.27 -0.28 2.79
CA VAL A 179 -1.74 -0.18 1.41
C VAL A 179 -0.92 0.85 0.63
N PRO A 180 0.22 0.43 0.03
CA PRO A 180 0.85 1.18 -1.04
C PRO A 180 -0.15 1.35 -2.20
N ALA A 181 -0.33 2.58 -2.67
CA ALA A 181 -1.29 2.87 -3.73
C ALA A 181 -0.78 3.94 -4.71
N TRP A 182 -1.41 3.95 -5.89
CA TRP A 182 -1.31 5.02 -6.87
C TRP A 182 -2.72 5.31 -7.41
N ASP A 183 -3.27 6.46 -7.00
CA ASP A 183 -4.56 6.95 -7.48
C ASP A 183 -4.41 7.70 -8.81
N PHE A 184 -5.46 7.73 -9.62
CA PHE A 184 -5.55 8.44 -10.90
C PHE A 184 -6.29 9.77 -10.76
N VAL A 185 -6.00 10.53 -9.70
CA VAL A 185 -6.55 11.85 -9.35
C VAL A 185 -8.07 11.85 -9.04
N ASN A 186 -8.89 11.52 -10.04
CA ASN A 186 -10.36 11.56 -9.97
C ASN A 186 -10.95 10.46 -9.10
N ASP A 187 -10.26 9.32 -8.99
CA ASP A 187 -10.66 8.16 -8.20
C ASP A 187 -10.14 8.21 -6.75
N ALA A 188 -9.28 9.18 -6.41
CA ALA A 188 -8.63 9.25 -5.10
C ALA A 188 -9.61 9.17 -3.92
N ARG A 189 -10.76 9.84 -4.03
CA ARG A 189 -11.81 9.78 -2.99
C ARG A 189 -12.58 8.45 -2.98
N PRO A 190 -13.23 8.02 -4.06
CA PRO A 190 -13.98 6.76 -4.04
C PRO A 190 -13.09 5.55 -3.73
N HIS A 191 -11.85 5.52 -4.22
CA HIS A 191 -10.91 4.45 -3.94
C HIS A 191 -10.45 4.42 -2.48
N ALA A 192 -10.19 5.59 -1.87
CA ALA A 192 -9.92 5.66 -0.43
C ALA A 192 -11.13 5.24 0.42
N ASP A 193 -12.34 5.69 0.08
CA ASP A 193 -13.56 5.33 0.81
C ASP A 193 -13.85 3.82 0.72
N MET A 194 -13.64 3.21 -0.45
CA MET A 194 -13.73 1.76 -0.62
C MET A 194 -12.70 1.03 0.24
N ALA A 195 -11.44 1.49 0.24
CA ALA A 195 -10.39 0.92 1.07
C ALA A 195 -10.76 0.96 2.55
N ILE A 196 -11.21 2.11 3.06
CA ILE A 196 -11.68 2.28 4.44
C ILE A 196 -12.81 1.29 4.76
N MET A 197 -13.78 1.14 3.87
CA MET A 197 -14.88 0.19 4.05
C MET A 197 -14.38 -1.26 4.16
N ARG A 198 -13.36 -1.65 3.37
CA ARG A 198 -12.74 -2.98 3.50
C ARG A 198 -12.13 -3.19 4.87
N GLY A 199 -11.57 -2.15 5.50
CA GLY A 199 -11.09 -2.17 6.87
C GLY A 199 -12.20 -2.52 7.86
N VAL A 200 -13.34 -1.83 7.74
CA VAL A 200 -14.53 -2.08 8.58
C VAL A 200 -15.04 -3.50 8.43
N GLU A 201 -15.20 -3.96 7.18
CA GLU A 201 -15.71 -5.29 6.89
C GLU A 201 -14.83 -6.42 7.42
N ASN A 202 -13.53 -6.20 7.57
CA ASN A 202 -12.58 -7.25 7.92
C ASN A 202 -11.90 -7.05 9.27
N GLY A 203 -12.19 -5.96 9.96
CA GLY A 203 -11.77 -5.73 11.34
C GLY A 203 -10.30 -5.32 11.48
N PHE A 204 -9.69 -4.79 10.41
CA PHE A 204 -8.32 -4.27 10.44
C PHE A 204 -8.30 -2.74 10.28
N SER A 205 -7.33 -2.12 10.94
CA SER A 205 -6.98 -0.72 10.71
C SER A 205 -6.12 -0.59 9.45
N LEU A 206 -6.14 0.57 8.81
CA LEU A 206 -5.54 0.80 7.51
C LEU A 206 -4.53 1.95 7.54
N ALA A 207 -3.35 1.68 7.00
CA ALA A 207 -2.34 2.68 6.64
C ALA A 207 -2.19 2.72 5.12
N ARG A 208 -2.90 3.63 4.46
CA ARG A 208 -2.93 3.76 3.00
C ARG A 208 -2.09 4.94 2.55
N VAL A 209 -1.17 4.70 1.61
CA VAL A 209 -0.24 5.69 1.09
C VAL A 209 -0.34 5.74 -0.43
N ALA A 210 -1.08 6.72 -0.94
CA ALA A 210 -1.20 6.96 -2.37
C ALA A 210 -0.13 7.94 -2.88
N GLN A 211 0.52 7.61 -3.99
CA GLN A 211 1.50 8.49 -4.64
C GLN A 211 0.85 9.78 -5.16
N GLU A 212 -0.30 9.68 -5.81
CA GLU A 212 -1.05 10.81 -6.40
C GLU A 212 -2.52 10.80 -5.96
N GLY A 213 -2.76 10.91 -4.65
CA GLY A 213 -4.12 10.84 -4.13
C GLY A 213 -4.21 10.97 -2.62
N LEU A 214 -5.17 10.28 -2.02
CA LEU A 214 -5.46 10.42 -0.59
C LEU A 214 -4.64 9.46 0.27
N LEU A 215 -3.74 10.00 1.08
CA LEU A 215 -3.14 9.24 2.16
C LEU A 215 -4.16 9.19 3.31
N THR A 216 -4.38 8.02 3.89
CA THR A 216 -5.32 7.87 5.01
C THR A 216 -4.80 6.90 6.06
N LEU A 217 -4.95 7.29 7.32
CA LEU A 217 -4.92 6.40 8.47
C LEU A 217 -6.35 6.23 8.95
N SER A 218 -6.87 5.01 8.98
CA SER A 218 -8.23 4.74 9.47
C SER A 218 -8.27 3.52 10.37
N ASP A 219 -9.07 3.59 11.43
CA ASP A 219 -9.24 2.45 12.32
C ASP A 219 -10.18 1.38 11.74
N ALA A 220 -10.25 0.23 12.41
CA ALA A 220 -11.14 -0.88 12.04
C ALA A 220 -12.65 -0.56 12.09
N ARG A 221 -13.05 0.66 12.51
CA ARG A 221 -14.44 1.15 12.48
C ARG A 221 -14.67 2.20 11.40
N GLY A 222 -13.66 2.48 10.58
CA GLY A 222 -13.73 3.41 9.46
C GLY A 222 -13.55 4.87 9.88
N ARG A 223 -13.12 5.14 11.11
CA ARG A 223 -12.81 6.51 11.55
C ARG A 223 -11.47 6.91 10.96
N ILE A 224 -11.46 7.99 10.18
CA ILE A 224 -10.24 8.58 9.64
C ILE A 224 -9.52 9.30 10.78
N MET A 225 -8.34 8.81 11.13
CA MET A 225 -7.49 9.37 12.19
C MET A 225 -6.59 10.47 11.66
N ALA A 226 -6.12 10.31 10.43
CA ALA A 226 -5.33 11.31 9.73
C ALA A 226 -5.55 11.13 8.21
N SER A 227 -5.47 12.23 7.47
CA SER A 227 -5.52 12.21 6.02
C SER A 227 -4.68 13.32 5.41
N GLY A 228 -4.11 13.05 4.24
CA GLY A 228 -3.41 14.04 3.41
C GLY A 228 -3.71 13.80 1.93
N ARG A 229 -3.35 14.75 1.08
CA ARG A 229 -3.45 14.59 -0.38
C ARG A 229 -2.10 14.86 -1.00
N ALA A 230 -1.52 13.85 -1.63
CA ALA A 230 -0.30 13.98 -2.39
C ALA A 230 -0.61 14.23 -3.88
N SER A 231 0.28 14.98 -4.52
CA SER A 231 0.37 15.12 -5.97
C SER A 231 1.85 15.12 -6.37
N PRO A 232 2.19 14.98 -7.67
CA PRO A 232 3.58 15.00 -8.10
C PRO A 232 4.35 16.25 -7.66
N ASP A 233 3.67 17.41 -7.63
CA ASP A 233 4.26 18.69 -7.23
C ASP A 233 4.19 18.96 -5.72
N SER A 234 3.44 18.15 -4.97
CA SER A 234 3.19 18.34 -3.54
C SER A 234 3.16 16.98 -2.82
N PRO A 235 4.33 16.37 -2.57
CA PRO A 235 4.40 15.16 -1.75
C PRO A 235 3.98 15.47 -0.31
N VAL A 236 3.36 14.49 0.34
CA VAL A 236 2.86 14.60 1.72
C VAL A 236 3.30 13.39 2.54
N TRP A 237 3.81 13.65 3.73
CA TRP A 237 4.04 12.64 4.76
C TRP A 237 2.86 12.63 5.73
N LEU A 238 2.31 11.44 5.99
CA LEU A 238 1.22 11.27 6.95
C LEU A 238 1.72 10.49 8.16
N ARG A 239 1.65 11.13 9.34
CA ARG A 239 2.03 10.54 10.63
C ARG A 239 0.83 10.54 11.56
N GLY A 240 0.63 9.43 12.25
CA GLY A 240 -0.40 9.30 13.28
C GLY A 240 -0.29 7.97 14.00
N GLU A 241 -0.91 7.89 15.18
CA GLU A 241 -1.06 6.64 15.90
C GLU A 241 -2.19 5.84 15.26
N LEU A 242 -1.95 4.57 14.97
CA LEU A 242 -2.93 3.67 14.38
C LEU A 242 -3.16 2.50 15.35
N PRO A 243 -4.32 2.43 16.02
CA PRO A 243 -4.63 1.31 16.90
C PRO A 243 -4.77 0.06 16.06
N GLN A 244 -4.27 -1.07 16.54
CA GLN A 244 -4.52 -2.35 15.90
C GLN A 244 -6.02 -2.66 15.93
N GLY A 245 -6.52 -3.22 14.83
CA GLY A 245 -7.88 -3.75 14.77
C GLY A 245 -8.07 -4.97 15.65
N GLU A 246 -9.32 -5.44 15.72
CA GLU A 246 -9.69 -6.66 16.44
C GLU A 246 -9.33 -7.92 15.63
N GLY A 247 -9.22 -7.81 14.30
CA GLY A 247 -8.89 -8.89 13.39
C GLY A 247 -10.09 -9.79 13.10
N GLY A 248 -10.53 -9.81 11.85
CA GLY A 248 -11.69 -10.58 11.42
C GLY A 248 -13.02 -10.06 11.98
N THR A 249 -14.09 -10.27 11.23
CA THR A 249 -15.47 -9.94 11.63
C THR A 249 -16.42 -11.09 11.29
N ILE A 250 -17.69 -10.97 11.69
CA ILE A 250 -18.76 -11.86 11.22
C ILE A 250 -18.82 -11.85 9.68
N TYR A 251 -18.69 -10.68 9.05
CA TYR A 251 -18.70 -10.57 7.60
C TYR A 251 -17.49 -11.25 6.94
N SER A 252 -16.28 -11.15 7.51
CA SER A 252 -15.10 -11.84 6.95
C SER A 252 -15.28 -13.37 6.87
N ARG A 253 -16.06 -13.93 7.81
CA ARG A 253 -16.36 -15.36 7.91
C ARG A 253 -17.51 -15.78 7.00
N LEU A 254 -18.63 -15.05 7.06
CA LEU A 254 -19.87 -15.41 6.34
C LEU A 254 -19.91 -14.88 4.91
N GLY A 255 -19.13 -13.84 4.59
CA GLY A 255 -19.18 -13.14 3.33
C GLY A 255 -20.59 -12.62 3.01
N ASP A 256 -21.00 -12.80 1.75
CA ASP A 256 -22.20 -12.18 1.21
C ASP A 256 -23.48 -13.00 1.46
N VAL A 257 -23.40 -14.07 2.27
CA VAL A 257 -24.52 -14.99 2.55
C VAL A 257 -25.75 -14.24 3.07
N PHE A 258 -25.56 -13.29 3.99
CA PHE A 258 -26.66 -12.48 4.50
C PHE A 258 -27.30 -11.65 3.39
N GLY A 259 -26.51 -10.94 2.57
CA GLY A 259 -27.02 -10.16 1.45
C GLY A 259 -27.79 -11.03 0.44
N TRP A 260 -27.24 -12.18 0.06
CA TRP A 260 -27.91 -13.11 -0.85
C TRP A 260 -29.20 -13.70 -0.28
N SER A 261 -29.27 -13.94 1.03
CA SER A 261 -30.49 -14.40 1.69
C SER A 261 -31.62 -13.35 1.60
N VAL A 262 -31.27 -12.07 1.74
CA VAL A 262 -32.22 -10.95 1.61
C VAL A 262 -32.69 -10.81 0.16
N VAL A 263 -31.77 -10.92 -0.82
CA VAL A 263 -32.12 -10.89 -2.25
C VAL A 263 -33.05 -12.05 -2.62
N ALA A 264 -32.76 -13.25 -2.14
CA ALA A 264 -33.61 -14.42 -2.37
C ALA A 264 -35.00 -14.22 -1.75
N LEU A 265 -35.09 -13.73 -0.52
CA LEU A 265 -36.36 -13.42 0.13
C LEU A 265 -37.16 -12.38 -0.67
N ALA A 266 -36.54 -11.28 -1.06
CA ALA A 266 -37.20 -10.24 -1.86
C ALA A 266 -37.72 -10.79 -3.20
N ALA A 267 -36.93 -11.61 -3.90
CA ALA A 267 -37.34 -12.26 -5.13
C ALA A 267 -38.55 -13.19 -4.92
N THR A 268 -38.55 -14.00 -3.85
CA THR A 268 -39.69 -14.88 -3.53
C THR A 268 -40.97 -14.10 -3.24
N LEU A 269 -40.88 -12.98 -2.53
CA LEU A 269 -42.04 -12.12 -2.24
C LEU A 269 -42.59 -11.49 -3.52
N LEU A 270 -41.74 -10.96 -4.41
CA LEU A 270 -42.15 -10.40 -5.69
C LEU A 270 -42.80 -11.43 -6.60
N LEU A 271 -42.24 -12.65 -6.68
CA LEU A 271 -42.82 -13.75 -7.44
C LEU A 271 -44.18 -14.17 -6.87
N SER A 272 -44.32 -14.22 -5.55
CA SER A 272 -45.60 -14.55 -4.90
C SER A 272 -46.68 -13.50 -5.18
N LEU A 273 -46.31 -12.22 -5.22
CA LEU A 273 -47.22 -11.12 -5.54
C LEU A 273 -47.63 -11.17 -7.01
N ALA A 274 -46.67 -11.36 -7.92
CA ALA A 274 -46.94 -11.50 -9.35
C ALA A 274 -47.88 -12.68 -9.62
N PHE A 275 -47.64 -13.83 -8.96
CA PHE A 275 -48.54 -14.98 -9.04
C PHE A 275 -49.95 -14.61 -8.58
N ARG A 276 -50.10 -13.99 -7.40
CA ARG A 276 -51.43 -13.55 -6.94
C ARG A 276 -52.13 -12.62 -7.94
N VAL A 277 -51.44 -11.62 -8.49
CA VAL A 277 -52.03 -10.68 -9.46
C VAL A 277 -52.47 -11.38 -10.75
N ILE A 278 -51.66 -12.30 -11.28
CA ILE A 278 -51.97 -13.03 -12.52
C ILE A 278 -53.17 -13.95 -12.33
N PHE A 279 -53.24 -14.67 -11.21
CA PHE A 279 -54.30 -15.64 -10.97
C PHE A 279 -55.60 -15.00 -10.47
N HIS A 280 -55.56 -13.87 -9.75
CA HIS A 280 -56.78 -13.14 -9.37
C HIS A 280 -57.40 -12.33 -10.51
N ARG A 281 -56.63 -11.95 -11.55
CA ARG A 281 -57.17 -11.31 -12.75
C ARG A 281 -57.84 -12.28 -13.72
N ARG A 282 -57.73 -13.59 -13.47
CA ARG A 282 -58.30 -14.66 -14.32
C ARG A 282 -59.60 -15.26 -13.76
N THR A 283 -60.06 -14.79 -12.60
CA THR A 283 -61.34 -15.11 -11.96
C THR A 283 -62.24 -13.91 -12.00
#